data_AF-A0A939A6W9-F1
#
_entry.id   AF-A0A939A6W9-F1
#
_cell.length_a   1.000
_cell.length_b   1.000
_cell.length_c   1.000
_cell.angle_alpha   90.00
_cell.angle_beta   90.00
_cell.angle_gamma   90.00
#
_symmetry.space_group_name_H-M   'P 1'
#
loop_
_entity.id
_entity.type
_entity.pdbx_description
1 polymer ?
#
loop_
_entity_poly.entity_id
_entity_poly.type
_entity_poly.pdbx_seq_one_letter_code
_entity_poly.pdbx_strand_id
1 'polypeptide(L)' 'MLCATRSPSAGTSYDIPNEIDFSAGTRGKSYKPARHLRVPVCLDAEVQQFLMAAAERKGVDLSQLANDLLRGDIALSRP' A
#
# COMPACT_ATOMS: atom_id res chain seq x y z
N MET A 1 -31.16 1.20 -50.59
CA MET A 1 -29.81 0.58 -50.46
C MET A 1 -29.77 -0.07 -49.08
N LEU A 2 -29.65 -1.40 -49.03
CA LEU A 2 -29.96 -2.25 -47.88
C LEU A 2 -28.98 -2.01 -46.70
N CYS A 3 -29.48 -1.52 -45.56
CA CYS A 3 -28.79 -1.70 -44.28
C CYS A 3 -29.10 -3.10 -43.76
N ALA A 4 -28.11 -3.99 -43.78
CA ALA A 4 -28.24 -5.34 -43.25
C ALA A 4 -28.47 -5.31 -41.74
N THR A 5 -29.57 -5.92 -41.30
CA THR A 5 -29.91 -6.16 -39.89
C THR A 5 -28.97 -7.21 -39.31
N ARG A 6 -28.04 -6.82 -38.41
CA ARG A 6 -27.41 -7.78 -37.48
C ARG A 6 -28.22 -7.81 -36.20
N SER A 7 -28.77 -9.00 -35.92
CA SER A 7 -29.50 -9.35 -34.70
C SER A 7 -28.65 -9.16 -33.44
N PRO A 8 -29.25 -8.83 -32.28
CA PRO A 8 -28.55 -8.82 -31.01
C PRO A 8 -28.46 -10.26 -30.49
N SER A 9 -27.28 -10.88 -30.56
CA SER A 9 -27.05 -12.14 -29.85
C SER A 9 -26.84 -11.84 -28.37
N ALA A 10 -27.73 -12.42 -27.56
CA ALA A 10 -27.78 -12.35 -26.11
C ALA A 10 -26.41 -12.59 -25.45
N GLY A 11 -26.08 -11.73 -24.49
CA GLY A 11 -24.91 -11.90 -23.62
C GLY A 11 -25.12 -13.08 -22.68
N THR A 12 -24.24 -14.08 -22.78
CA THR A 12 -24.16 -15.20 -21.84
C THR A 12 -22.97 -15.02 -20.91
N SER A 13 -23.22 -15.28 -19.63
CA SER A 13 -22.31 -15.55 -18.51
C SER A 13 -20.84 -15.78 -18.90
N TYR A 14 -19.93 -15.06 -18.24
CA TYR A 14 -18.47 -15.14 -18.42
C TYR A 14 -17.97 -16.57 -18.66
N ASP A 15 -17.48 -16.80 -19.87
CA ASP A 15 -16.79 -18.03 -20.28
C ASP A 15 -15.35 -17.98 -19.73
N ILE A 16 -15.21 -18.31 -18.44
CA ILE A 16 -13.91 -18.41 -17.77
C ILE A 16 -13.37 -19.82 -18.01
N PRO A 17 -12.19 -19.98 -18.64
CA PRO A 17 -11.62 -21.29 -18.89
C PRO A 17 -11.30 -22.03 -17.59
N ASN A 18 -11.40 -23.36 -17.61
CA ASN A 18 -11.06 -24.22 -16.47
C ASN A 18 -9.60 -24.10 -16.04
N GLU A 19 -8.70 -23.72 -16.96
CA GLU A 19 -7.27 -23.55 -16.71
C GLU A 19 -6.73 -22.31 -17.45
N ILE A 20 -5.86 -21.56 -16.78
CA ILE A 20 -5.20 -20.37 -17.32
C ILE A 20 -3.69 -20.57 -17.19
N ASP A 21 -2.97 -20.51 -18.31
CA ASP A 21 -1.51 -20.55 -18.32
C ASP A 21 -0.92 -19.17 -17.93
N PHE A 22 -0.21 -19.15 -16.80
CA PHE A 22 0.48 -17.96 -16.28
C PHE A 22 2.00 -17.97 -16.54
N SER A 23 2.52 -18.89 -17.35
CA SER A 23 3.96 -19.08 -17.59
C SER A 23 4.67 -17.82 -18.13
N ALA A 24 3.96 -16.99 -18.90
CA ALA A 24 4.44 -15.71 -19.42
C ALA A 24 4.24 -14.52 -18.46
N GLY A 25 3.82 -14.76 -17.21
CA GLY A 25 3.56 -13.74 -16.22
C GLY A 25 4.81 -12.92 -15.87
N THR A 26 4.73 -11.60 -16.02
CA THR A 26 5.79 -10.67 -15.60
C THR A 26 5.42 -10.01 -14.27
N ARG A 27 6.43 -9.47 -13.58
CA ARG A 27 6.20 -8.70 -12.36
C ARG A 27 5.30 -7.49 -12.66
N GLY A 28 4.27 -7.30 -11.84
CA GLY A 28 3.31 -6.20 -12.02
C GLY A 28 3.95 -4.81 -11.92
N LYS A 29 3.23 -3.78 -12.38
CA LYS A 29 3.68 -2.38 -12.45
C LYS A 29 4.19 -1.80 -11.11
N SER A 30 3.74 -2.35 -9.99
CA SER A 30 4.16 -1.96 -8.64
C SER A 30 5.45 -2.63 -8.15
N TYR A 31 6.00 -3.58 -8.90
CA TYR A 31 7.26 -4.23 -8.56
C TYR A 31 8.41 -3.25 -8.69
N LYS A 32 9.20 -3.15 -7.63
CA LYS A 32 10.42 -2.35 -7.58
C LYS A 32 11.54 -3.25 -7.08
N PRO A 33 12.54 -3.60 -7.92
CA PRO A 33 13.67 -4.41 -7.48
C PRO A 33 14.48 -3.65 -6.42
N ALA A 34 15.02 -4.38 -5.43
CA ALA A 34 15.90 -3.85 -4.38
C ALA A 34 15.34 -2.66 -3.55
N ARG A 35 14.01 -2.52 -3.43
CA ARG A 35 13.44 -1.42 -2.65
C ARG A 35 13.56 -1.68 -1.15
N HIS A 36 14.10 -0.71 -0.40
CA HIS A 36 13.99 -0.69 1.05
C HIS A 36 12.52 -0.48 1.43
N LEU A 37 11.89 -1.54 1.93
CA LEU A 37 10.54 -1.46 2.45
C LEU A 37 10.59 -0.80 3.83
N ARG A 38 9.93 0.35 3.99
CA ARG A 38 9.67 0.90 5.31
C ARG A 38 8.60 0.05 5.97
N VAL A 39 8.95 -0.58 7.10
CA VAL A 39 7.99 -1.35 7.89
C VAL A 39 7.07 -0.36 8.61
N PRO A 40 5.75 -0.40 8.37
CA PRO A 40 4.82 0.44 9.13
C PRO A 40 4.80 -0.04 10.59
N VAL A 41 4.85 0.91 11.52
CA VAL A 41 4.63 0.65 12.94
C VAL A 41 3.28 1.27 13.29
N CYS A 42 2.32 0.42 13.66
CA CYS A 42 1.04 0.88 14.17
C CYS A 42 1.21 1.33 15.62
N LEU A 43 0.70 2.50 15.96
CA LEU A 43 0.67 3.02 17.31
C LEU A 43 -0.72 2.81 17.89
N ASP A 44 -0.80 2.54 19.19
CA ASP A 44 -2.07 2.57 19.91
C ASP A 44 -2.69 3.98 19.81
N ALA A 45 -4.01 4.05 19.78
CA ALA A 45 -4.74 5.28 19.50
C ALA A 45 -4.35 6.44 20.43
N GLU A 46 -4.19 6.15 21.73
CA GLU A 46 -3.76 7.13 22.73
C GLU A 46 -2.35 7.66 22.45
N VAL A 47 -1.41 6.76 22.14
CA VAL A 47 -0.02 7.11 21.81
C VAL A 47 0.03 7.96 20.55
N GLN A 48 -0.74 7.58 19.52
CA GLN A 48 -0.81 8.34 18.28
C GLN A 48 -1.34 9.75 18.51
N GLN A 49 -2.45 9.89 19.25
CA GLN A 49 -3.04 11.20 19.57
C GLN A 49 -2.05 12.10 20.32
N PHE A 50 -1.37 11.54 21.33
CA PHE A 50 -0.37 12.26 22.08
C PHE A 50 0.79 12.75 21.20
N LEU A 51 1.36 11.87 20.37
CA LEU A 51 2.48 12.21 19.51
C LEU A 51 2.09 13.20 18.42
N MET A 52 0.88 13.10 17.85
CA MET A 52 0.38 14.08 16.89
C MET A 52 0.28 15.47 17.51
N ALA A 53 -0.37 15.61 18.68
CA ALA A 53 -0.48 16.89 19.37
C ALA A 53 0.90 17.46 19.77
N ALA A 54 1.84 16.58 20.16
CA ALA A 54 3.20 16.98 20.47
C ALA A 54 3.98 17.46 19.23
N ALA A 55 3.79 16.80 18.08
CA ALA A 55 4.41 17.18 16.82
C ALA A 55 3.89 18.52 16.31
N GLU A 56 2.57 18.75 16.37
CA GLU A 56 1.92 20.01 16.04
C GLU A 56 2.46 21.17 16.89
N ARG A 57 2.50 21.00 18.22
CA ARG A 57 3.06 22.01 19.14
C ARG A 57 4.53 22.33 18.86
N LYS A 58 5.29 21.37 18.34
CA LYS A 58 6.70 21.54 17.97
C LYS A 58 6.90 22.02 16.53
N GLY A 59 5.84 22.05 15.71
CA GLY A 59 5.92 22.39 14.29
C GLY A 59 6.75 21.40 13.46
N VAL A 60 6.78 20.11 13.86
CA VAL A 60 7.53 19.05 13.16
C VAL A 60 6.60 17.95 12.68
N ASP A 61 7.09 17.12 11.74
CA ASP A 61 6.33 15.95 11.29
C ASP A 61 6.27 14.85 12.36
N LEU A 62 5.18 14.08 12.40
CA LEU A 62 5.01 12.96 13.33
C LEU A 62 6.15 11.95 13.21
N SER A 63 6.59 11.62 11.99
CA SER A 63 7.68 10.67 11.78
C SER A 63 9.00 11.22 12.27
N GLN A 64 9.24 12.52 12.17
CA GLN A 64 10.43 13.17 12.73
C GLN A 64 10.43 13.06 14.25
N LEU A 65 9.33 13.45 14.91
CA LEU A 65 9.20 13.36 16.36
C LEU A 65 9.37 11.91 16.86
N ALA A 66 8.70 10.96 16.22
CA ALA A 66 8.78 9.55 16.60
C ALA A 66 10.20 8.99 16.46
N ASN A 67 10.91 9.33 15.38
CA ASN A 67 12.30 8.91 15.21
C ASN A 67 13.23 9.50 16.27
N ASP A 68 13.05 10.77 16.63
CA ASP A 68 13.91 11.42 17.63
C ASP A 68 13.71 10.80 19.02
N LEU A 69 12.46 10.49 19.39
CA LEU A 69 12.16 9.76 20.63
C LEU A 69 12.78 8.37 20.64
N LEU A 70 12.53 7.57 19.59
CA LEU A 70 13.04 6.20 19.50
C LEU A 70 14.58 6.14 19.45
N ARG A 71 15.25 7.10 18.83
CA ARG A 71 16.72 7.19 18.84
C ARG A 71 17.26 7.41 20.25
N GLY A 72 16.56 8.19 21.07
CA GLY A 72 16.90 8.39 22.48
C GLY A 72 16.87 7.05 23.24
N ASP A 73 15.77 6.31 23.12
CA ASP A 73 15.60 5.02 23.78
C ASP A 73 16.60 3.96 23.27
N ILE A 74 16.92 3.97 21.97
CA ILE A 74 17.96 3.10 21.40
C ILE A 74 19.33 3.44 21.99
N ALA A 75 19.66 4.71 22.18
CA ALA A 75 20.93 5.11 22.77
C ALA A 75 21.05 4.64 24.23
N LEU A 76 19.95 4.69 24.99
CA LEU A 76 19.90 4.24 26.39
C LEU A 76 19.90 2.72 26.55
N SER A 77 19.42 1.98 25.54
CA SER A 77 19.35 0.51 25.58
C SER A 77 20.58 -0.21 25.02
N ARG A 78 21.52 0.53 24.40
CA ARG A 78 22.79 -0.06 23.94
C ARG A 78 23.72 -0.34 25.13
N PRO A 79 24.35 -1.54 25.17
CA PRO A 79 25.30 -1.92 26.22
C PRO A 79 26.61 -1.13 26.16
#